data_AF-A0A5C7AZY1-F1
#
_entry.id   AF-A0A5C7AZY1-F1
#
_cell.length_a   1.000
_cell.length_b   1.000
_cell.length_c   1.000
_cell.angle_alpha   90.00
_cell.angle_beta   90.00
_cell.angle_gamma   90.00
#
_symmetry.space_group_name_H-M   'P 1'
#
loop_
_entity.id
_entity.type
_entity.pdbx_description
1 polymer ?
#
loop_
_entity_poly.entity_id
_entity_poly.type
_entity_poly.pdbx_seq_one_letter_code
_entity_poly.pdbx_strand_id
1 'polypeptide(L)'
;MKKIDFEKVIALSKLNDKEIIDPVALYNRLKRLSNDDWKRIIDLGEQTQTLGFNELSVIKTVFQKIKREENIDLKRLEIVDISIKKLKKFGVKY
;
A
#
# COMPACT_ATOMS: atom_id res chain seq x y z
N MET A 1 25.00 -34.84 18.21
CA MET A 1 24.64 -33.44 18.52
C MET A 1 24.32 -32.74 17.20
N LYS A 2 23.05 -32.36 16.94
CA LYS A 2 22.69 -31.70 15.67
C LYS A 2 23.28 -30.29 15.66
N LYS A 3 24.13 -29.99 14.67
CA LYS A 3 24.75 -28.68 14.47
C LYS A 3 23.64 -27.73 13.98
N ILE A 4 23.22 -26.80 14.83
CA ILE A 4 22.24 -25.78 14.45
C ILE A 4 22.98 -24.81 13.52
N ASP A 5 22.47 -24.67 12.30
CA ASP A 5 22.97 -23.75 11.29
C ASP A 5 22.41 -22.36 11.59
N PHE A 6 23.21 -21.58 12.32
CA PHE A 6 22.81 -20.24 12.76
C PHE A 6 22.56 -19.28 11.59
N GLU A 7 23.19 -19.47 10.43
CA GLU A 7 22.93 -18.64 9.25
C GLU A 7 21.52 -18.90 8.70
N LYS A 8 21.08 -20.16 8.66
CA LYS A 8 19.69 -20.50 8.33
C LYS A 8 18.70 -19.95 9.35
N VAL A 9 19.02 -20.01 10.63
CA VAL A 9 18.16 -19.45 11.69
C VAL A 9 18.02 -17.95 11.53
N ILE A 10 19.11 -17.23 11.23
CA ILE A 10 19.10 -15.79 10.99
C ILE A 10 18.32 -15.45 9.70
N ALA A 11 18.46 -16.22 8.63
CA ALA A 11 17.70 -16.03 7.40
C ALA A 11 16.19 -16.23 7.61
N LEU A 12 15.81 -17.24 8.40
CA LEU A 12 14.42 -17.49 8.80
C LEU A 12 13.87 -16.40 9.73
N SER A 13 14.68 -15.87 10.64
CA SER A 13 14.29 -14.76 11.53
C SER A 13 14.20 -13.41 10.79
N LYS A 14 14.93 -13.24 9.68
CA LYS A 14 14.88 -12.07 8.79
C LYS A 14 13.77 -12.13 7.75
N LEU A 15 13.06 -13.26 7.64
CA LEU A 15 11.71 -13.22 7.09
C LEU A 15 10.88 -12.47 8.12
N ASN A 16 10.97 -11.13 8.06
CA ASN A 16 10.12 -10.20 8.78
C ASN A 16 8.73 -10.81 8.85
N ASP A 17 8.12 -10.74 10.02
CA ASP A 17 6.68 -10.86 10.20
C ASP A 17 6.03 -10.05 9.09
N LYS A 18 5.72 -10.71 7.96
CA LYS A 18 4.89 -10.14 6.93
C LYS A 18 3.57 -10.06 7.66
N GLU A 19 3.24 -8.87 8.17
CA GLU A 19 1.86 -8.53 8.51
C GLU A 19 1.03 -9.18 7.42
N ILE A 20 0.24 -10.18 7.79
CA ILE A 20 -0.65 -10.83 6.85
C ILE A 20 -1.66 -9.73 6.51
N ILE A 21 -1.36 -8.99 5.44
CA ILE A 21 -2.23 -7.95 4.95
C ILE A 21 -3.44 -8.69 4.40
N ASP A 22 -4.54 -8.66 5.16
CA ASP A 22 -5.83 -9.13 4.68
C ASP A 22 -6.23 -8.28 3.46
N PRO A 23 -6.24 -8.85 2.24
CA PRO A 23 -6.56 -8.11 1.02
C PRO A 23 -7.97 -7.51 1.07
N VAL A 24 -8.91 -8.17 1.73
CA VAL A 24 -10.30 -7.72 1.88
C VAL A 24 -10.35 -6.53 2.81
N ALA A 25 -9.65 -6.59 3.95
CA ALA A 25 -9.56 -5.46 4.88
C ALA A 25 -8.90 -4.24 4.22
N LEU A 26 -7.82 -4.45 3.46
CA LEU A 26 -7.14 -3.38 2.74
C LEU A 26 -8.04 -2.75 1.66
N TYR A 27 -8.68 -3.57 0.84
CA TYR A 27 -9.64 -3.10 -0.16
C TYR A 27 -10.78 -2.31 0.50
N ASN A 28 -11.37 -2.82 1.58
CA ASN A 28 -12.46 -2.16 2.29
C ASN A 28 -12.04 -0.81 2.88
N ARG A 29 -10.80 -0.69 3.38
CA ARG A 29 -10.24 0.59 3.83
C ARG A 29 -10.14 1.59 2.68
N LEU A 30 -9.56 1.18 1.55
CA LEU A 30 -9.44 2.03 0.36
C LEU A 30 -10.80 2.40 -0.24
N LYS A 31 -11.80 1.50 -0.20
CA LYS A 31 -13.17 1.75 -0.69
C LYS A 31 -13.90 2.82 0.13
N ARG A 32 -13.52 3.06 1.39
CA ARG A 32 -14.12 4.10 2.26
C ARG A 32 -13.65 5.51 1.92
N LEU A 33 -12.56 5.66 1.18
CA LEU A 33 -12.06 6.96 0.76
C LEU A 33 -13.04 7.62 -0.23
N SER A 34 -13.37 8.88 0.04
CA SER A 34 -14.18 9.69 -0.86
C SER A 34 -13.39 10.08 -2.13
N ASN A 35 -14.09 10.56 -3.16
CA ASN A 35 -13.43 11.10 -4.35
C ASN A 35 -12.46 12.24 -4.01
N ASP A 36 -12.80 13.07 -3.01
CA ASP A 36 -11.97 14.18 -2.58
C ASP A 36 -10.72 13.71 -1.83
N ASP A 37 -10.81 12.62 -1.06
CA ASP A 37 -9.64 12.00 -0.43
C ASP A 37 -8.67 11.48 -1.48
N TRP A 38 -9.17 10.78 -2.50
CA TRP A 38 -8.36 10.30 -3.63
C TRP A 38 -7.69 11.45 -4.38
N LYS A 39 -8.44 12.53 -4.65
CA LYS A 39 -7.90 13.72 -5.29
C LYS A 39 -6.80 14.35 -4.44
N ARG A 40 -7.04 14.53 -3.14
CA ARG A 40 -6.06 15.07 -2.19
C ARG A 40 -4.80 14.21 -2.12
N ILE A 41 -4.92 12.88 -2.12
CA ILE A 41 -3.78 11.95 -2.12
C ILE A 41 -2.91 12.15 -3.37
N ILE A 42 -3.54 12.24 -4.55
CA ILE A 42 -2.85 12.44 -5.82
C ILE A 42 -2.17 13.82 -5.84
N ASP A 43 -2.92 14.87 -5.52
CA ASP A 43 -2.44 16.25 -5.52
C ASP A 43 -1.26 16.43 -4.55
N LEU A 44 -1.36 15.90 -3.33
CA LEU A 44 -0.26 15.94 -2.36
C LEU A 44 0.96 15.15 -2.85
N GLY A 45 0.75 13.95 -3.42
CA GLY A 45 1.82 13.12 -3.95
C GLY A 45 2.61 13.82 -5.05
N GLU A 46 1.90 14.47 -5.98
CA GLU A 46 2.46 15.24 -7.10
C GLU A 46 3.17 16.51 -6.61
N GLN A 47 2.48 17.36 -5.83
CA GLN A 47 3.01 18.66 -5.39
C GLN A 47 4.24 18.53 -4.49
N THR A 48 4.24 17.54 -3.60
CA THR A 48 5.35 17.32 -2.66
C THR A 48 6.46 16.44 -3.23
N GLN A 49 6.25 15.89 -4.44
CA GLN A 49 7.13 14.90 -5.06
C GLN A 49 7.42 13.67 -4.18
N THR A 50 6.55 13.39 -3.20
CA THR A 50 6.70 12.24 -2.30
C THR A 50 6.40 10.92 -3.00
N LEU A 51 5.59 10.97 -4.07
CA LEU A 51 5.21 9.80 -4.87
C LEU A 51 5.79 9.91 -6.27
N GLY A 52 6.39 8.81 -6.75
CA GLY A 52 6.87 8.72 -8.12
C GLY A 52 5.75 8.49 -9.14
N PHE A 53 6.08 8.65 -10.43
CA PHE A 53 5.14 8.45 -11.54
C PHE A 53 4.40 7.10 -11.48
N ASN A 54 5.13 6.01 -11.20
CA ASN A 54 4.56 4.66 -11.12
C ASN A 54 3.55 4.53 -9.97
N GLU A 55 3.84 5.13 -8.81
CA GLU A 55 2.92 5.10 -7.66
C GLU A 55 1.65 5.88 -7.97
N LEU A 56 1.78 7.08 -8.54
CA LEU A 56 0.64 7.91 -8.95
C LEU A 56 -0.22 7.21 -10.01
N SER A 57 0.40 6.54 -10.97
CA SER A 57 -0.31 5.76 -12.00
C SER A 57 -1.10 4.59 -11.40
N VAL A 58 -0.51 3.87 -10.44
CA VAL A 58 -1.19 2.77 -9.74
C VAL A 58 -2.33 3.29 -8.87
N ILE A 59 -2.14 4.40 -8.14
CA ILE A 59 -3.19 5.06 -7.35
C ILE A 59 -4.38 5.44 -8.25
N LYS A 60 -4.12 6.12 -9.37
CA LYS A 60 -5.17 6.51 -10.34
C LYS A 60 -5.92 5.29 -10.88
N THR A 61 -5.21 4.20 -11.16
CA THR A 61 -5.82 2.94 -11.62
C THR A 61 -6.70 2.31 -10.56
N VAL A 62 -6.20 2.17 -9.32
CA VAL A 62 -6.96 1.59 -8.20
C VAL A 62 -8.20 2.42 -7.89
N PHE A 63 -8.08 3.75 -7.90
CA PHE A 63 -9.22 4.65 -7.72
C PHE A 63 -10.32 4.40 -8.76
N GLN A 64 -9.97 4.32 -10.05
CA GLN A 64 -10.93 4.02 -11.11
C GLN A 64 -11.58 2.65 -10.94
N LYS A 65 -10.80 1.63 -10.57
CA LYS A 65 -11.31 0.27 -10.33
C LYS A 65 -12.27 0.21 -9.14
N ILE A 66 -11.97 0.91 -8.05
CA ILE A 66 -12.87 1.03 -6.89
C ILE A 66 -14.20 1.65 -7.31
N LYS A 67 -14.17 2.75 -8.09
CA LYS A 67 -15.40 3.41 -8.58
C LYS A 67 -16.26 2.51 -9.48
N ARG A 68 -15.63 1.59 -10.21
CA ARG A 68 -16.30 0.65 -11.12
C ARG A 68 -16.62 -0.69 -10.47
N GLU A 69 -16.30 -0.85 -9.18
CA GLU A 69 -16.44 -2.11 -8.45
C GLU A 69 -15.73 -3.30 -9.13
N GLU A 70 -14.59 -3.03 -9.77
CA GLU A 70 -13.77 -4.04 -10.44
C GLU A 70 -12.81 -4.74 -9.47
N ASN A 71 -12.39 -5.96 -9.84
CA ASN A 71 -11.35 -6.69 -9.13
C ASN A 71 -9.97 -6.00 -9.22
N ILE A 72 -9.27 -5.97 -8.08
CA ILE A 72 -7.95 -5.36 -7.91
C ILE A 72 -7.03 -6.42 -7.30
N ASP A 73 -5.85 -6.63 -7.92
CA ASP A 73 -4.86 -7.55 -7.39
C ASP A 73 -4.17 -6.98 -6.14
N LEU A 74 -3.74 -7.89 -5.26
CA LEU A 74 -3.11 -7.55 -3.98
C LEU A 74 -1.91 -6.61 -4.15
N LYS A 75 -1.06 -6.84 -5.16
CA LYS A 75 0.14 -6.03 -5.38
C LYS A 75 -0.21 -4.56 -5.62
N ARG A 76 -1.25 -4.27 -6.40
CA ARG A 76 -1.73 -2.90 -6.58
C ARG A 76 -2.28 -2.30 -5.28
N LEU A 77 -3.03 -3.06 -4.50
CA LEU A 77 -3.53 -2.61 -3.21
C LEU A 77 -2.37 -2.26 -2.25
N GLU A 78 -1.35 -3.11 -2.17
CA GLU A 78 -0.15 -2.89 -1.35
C GLU A 78 0.62 -1.64 -1.77
N ILE A 79 0.81 -1.43 -3.09
CA ILE A 79 1.47 -0.22 -3.59
C ILE A 79 0.72 1.02 -3.12
N VAL A 80 -0.61 1.05 -3.27
CA VAL A 80 -1.43 2.17 -2.81
C VAL A 80 -1.33 2.35 -1.29
N ASP A 81 -1.39 1.27 -0.52
CA ASP A 81 -1.28 1.32 0.94
C ASP A 81 0.03 1.98 1.39
N ILE A 82 1.15 1.53 0.80
CA ILE A 82 2.49 2.04 1.06
C ILE A 82 2.59 3.51 0.63
N SER A 83 2.09 3.85 -0.56
CA SER A 83 2.13 5.23 -1.05
C SER A 83 1.33 6.18 -0.16
N ILE A 84 0.12 5.81 0.29
CA ILE A 84 -0.64 6.66 1.21
C ILE A 84 0.05 6.75 2.58
N LYS A 85 0.68 5.66 3.05
CA LYS A 85 1.50 5.69 4.29
C LYS A 85 2.65 6.72 4.21
N LYS A 86 3.29 6.91 3.05
CA LYS A 86 4.30 7.97 2.84
C LYS A 86 3.75 9.39 3.01
N LEU A 87 2.45 9.58 2.74
CA LEU A 87 1.77 10.87 2.86
C LEU A 87 1.22 11.16 4.27
N LYS A 88 1.33 10.22 5.22
CA LYS A 88 0.88 10.44 6.62
C LYS A 88 1.50 11.68 7.26
N LYS A 89 2.75 12.02 6.90
CA LYS A 89 3.45 13.23 7.37
C LYS A 89 2.75 14.55 6.97
N PHE A 90 1.87 14.52 5.97
CA PHE A 90 1.06 15.65 5.52
C PHE A 90 -0.38 15.63 6.06
N GLY A 91 -0.64 14.81 7.08
CA GLY A 91 -1.96 14.72 7.73
C GLY A 91 -2.99 13.86 7.01
N VAL A 92 -2.59 13.08 6.00
CA VAL A 92 -3.48 12.11 5.35
C VAL A 92 -3.79 10.96 6.31
N LYS A 93 -5.07 10.69 6.55
CA LYS A 93 -5.58 9.58 7.37
C LYS A 93 -6.58 8.78 6.53
N TYR A 94 -6.47 7.45 6.57
CA TYR A 94 -7.36 6.52 5.88
C TYR A 94 -7.41 5.17 6.59
#